data_AF-A0AAP5I6M5-F1
#
_entry.id   AF-A0AAP5I6M5-F1
#
_cell.length_a   1.000
_cell.length_b   1.000
_cell.length_c   1.000
_cell.angle_alpha   90.00
_cell.angle_beta   90.00
_cell.angle_gamma   90.00
#
_symmetry.space_group_name_H-M   'P 1'
#
loop_
_entity.id
_entity.type
_entity.pdbx_description
1 polymer ?
#
loop_
_entity_poly.entity_id
_entity_poly.type
_entity_poly.pdbx_seq_one_letter_code
_entity_poly.pdbx_strand_id
1 'polypeptide(L)'
;MNKKFMAIALASVLAGTLCSFNSASAQRFTTPNDAEDTSGVTQNAIGGADAPGVRLAAFIDGNLGGGTVVRSKGVASFTSPATGLFCIRPSSGINVNNIVPIVSVEQSKSLANDNLVQYRSNGSGCPNGNIAVATFRFNNTSDASGNKFVQADGIAFTIIVP
;
A
#
# COMPACT_ATOMS: atom_id res chain seq x y z
N MET A 1 3.58 -21.35 49.06
CA MET A 1 4.47 -22.50 48.76
C MET A 1 4.76 -22.49 47.27
N ASN A 2 5.93 -21.98 46.87
CA ASN A 2 7.04 -22.73 46.25
C ASN A 2 6.77 -22.99 44.75
N LYS A 3 7.55 -22.58 43.75
CA LYS A 3 9.02 -22.60 43.56
C LYS A 3 9.38 -21.59 42.44
N LYS A 4 10.31 -20.65 42.68
CA LYS A 4 11.75 -20.64 42.32
C LYS A 4 12.10 -20.49 40.82
N PHE A 5 12.76 -19.37 40.53
CA PHE A 5 13.99 -19.17 39.74
C PHE A 5 14.21 -20.00 38.46
N MET A 6 14.45 -19.30 37.33
CA MET A 6 15.74 -19.42 36.64
C MET A 6 15.99 -18.24 35.69
N ALA A 7 16.97 -17.41 36.04
CA ALA A 7 17.58 -16.42 35.16
C ALA A 7 18.71 -17.12 34.38
N ILE A 8 18.77 -16.90 33.06
CA ILE A 8 19.95 -17.20 32.25
C ILE A 8 20.33 -15.92 31.52
N ALA A 9 21.41 -15.31 32.00
CA ALA A 9 22.16 -14.31 31.28
C ALA A 9 23.09 -15.03 30.29
N LEU A 10 23.13 -14.60 29.04
CA LEU A 10 24.30 -14.80 28.19
C LEU A 10 24.63 -13.47 27.50
N ALA A 11 25.76 -12.92 27.92
CA ALA A 11 26.45 -11.83 27.26
C ALA A 11 27.30 -12.43 26.12
N SER A 12 27.30 -11.77 24.97
CA SER A 12 28.40 -11.91 24.01
C SER A 12 28.53 -10.63 23.18
N VAL A 13 29.58 -9.90 23.54
CA VAL A 13 30.17 -8.75 22.85
C VAL A 13 30.76 -9.23 21.53
N LEU A 14 30.43 -8.58 20.41
CA LEU A 14 31.29 -8.55 19.23
C LEU A 14 31.41 -7.10 18.73
N ALA A 15 32.59 -6.54 19.00
CA ALA A 15 33.07 -5.31 18.39
C ALA A 15 33.54 -5.62 16.96
N GLY A 16 32.94 -4.95 15.98
CA GLY A 16 33.22 -5.15 14.56
C GLY A 16 33.53 -3.82 13.87
N THR A 17 34.82 -3.49 13.90
CA THR A 17 35.67 -2.85 12.88
C THR A 17 35.09 -1.75 11.96
N LEU A 18 35.74 -0.59 12.08
CA LEU A 18 35.71 0.61 11.24
C LEU A 18 36.15 0.31 9.80
N CYS A 19 35.35 0.75 8.83
CA CYS A 19 35.83 1.03 7.47
C CYS A 19 35.51 2.48 7.12
N SER A 20 36.50 3.37 7.28
CA SER A 20 36.47 4.73 6.76
C SER A 20 36.94 4.70 5.31
N PHE A 21 36.03 4.90 4.35
CA PHE A 21 36.41 5.15 2.96
C PHE A 21 36.49 6.67 2.74
N ASN A 22 37.72 7.16 2.61
CA ASN A 22 38.02 8.45 2.00
C ASN A 22 37.83 8.32 0.48
N SER A 23 36.85 9.01 -0.08
CA SER A 23 36.78 9.25 -1.53
C SER A 23 36.87 10.74 -1.80
N ALA A 24 37.80 11.05 -2.70
CA ALA A 24 38.35 12.36 -2.99
C ALA A 24 37.36 13.37 -3.55
N SER A 25 37.67 14.64 -3.30
CA SER A 25 37.14 15.80 -4.01
C SER A 25 37.56 15.78 -5.48
N ALA A 26 36.60 15.84 -6.39
CA ALA A 26 36.80 16.25 -7.78
C ALA A 26 35.69 17.24 -8.19
N GLN A 27 36.06 18.14 -9.10
CA GLN A 27 35.51 19.47 -9.27
C GLN A 27 34.24 19.53 -10.13
N ARG A 28 33.48 20.59 -9.84
CA ARG A 28 32.37 21.26 -10.55
C ARG A 28 32.18 20.91 -12.03
N PHE A 29 30.92 20.61 -12.38
CA PHE A 29 30.32 21.00 -13.64
C PHE A 29 28.97 21.68 -13.36
N THR A 30 28.93 23.00 -13.53
CA THR A 30 27.69 23.78 -13.51
C THR A 30 27.13 23.84 -14.92
N THR A 31 26.10 23.06 -15.20
CA THR A 31 25.17 23.33 -16.30
C THR A 31 24.00 24.14 -15.75
N PRO A 32 23.65 25.29 -16.36
CA PRO A 32 22.42 25.98 -16.06
C PRO A 32 21.28 25.23 -16.76
N ASN A 33 20.61 24.33 -16.06
CA ASN A 33 19.34 23.79 -16.52
C ASN A 33 18.31 24.11 -15.45
N ASP A 34 17.42 25.02 -15.83
CA ASP A 34 16.00 25.10 -15.53
C ASP A 34 15.59 24.69 -14.12
N ALA A 35 15.01 25.67 -13.42
CA ALA A 35 14.30 25.51 -12.17
C ALA A 35 13.66 24.12 -12.06
N GLU A 36 14.18 23.32 -11.13
CA GLU A 36 13.56 22.09 -10.68
C GLU A 36 12.21 22.46 -10.07
N ASP A 37 11.21 22.50 -10.94
CA ASP A 37 9.82 22.50 -10.57
C ASP A 37 9.57 21.18 -9.84
N THR A 38 9.68 21.23 -8.52
CA THR A 38 9.14 20.21 -7.61
C THR A 38 7.61 20.23 -7.61
N SER A 39 7.00 20.24 -8.80
CA SER A 39 5.60 19.98 -9.06
C SER A 39 5.51 18.74 -9.93
N GLY A 40 5.58 17.57 -9.31
CA GLY A 40 5.60 16.35 -10.09
C GLY A 40 5.52 15.09 -9.26
N VAL A 41 4.59 15.01 -8.31
CA VAL A 41 3.98 13.70 -8.07
C VAL A 41 3.40 13.31 -9.43
N THR A 42 4.13 12.47 -10.17
CA THR A 42 3.63 11.78 -11.34
C THR A 42 2.45 10.95 -10.84
N GLN A 43 1.26 11.55 -10.83
CA GLN A 43 0.05 10.78 -10.78
C GLN A 43 0.12 9.87 -11.99
N ASN A 44 0.46 8.60 -11.76
CA ASN A 44 0.31 7.57 -12.78
C ASN A 44 -1.08 7.77 -13.38
N ALA A 45 -1.12 7.94 -14.70
CA ALA A 45 -2.31 8.35 -15.39
C ALA A 45 -3.48 7.42 -15.02
N ILE A 46 -4.53 7.99 -14.42
CA ILE A 46 -5.77 7.27 -14.17
C ILE A 46 -6.36 6.94 -15.54
N GLY A 47 -6.46 5.66 -15.87
CA GLY A 47 -6.98 5.20 -17.16
C GLY A 47 -6.18 4.04 -17.76
N GLY A 48 -6.38 3.80 -19.05
CA GLY A 48 -5.56 2.87 -19.84
C GLY A 48 -5.83 1.37 -19.65
N ALA A 49 -6.79 0.97 -18.80
CA ALA A 49 -7.22 -0.42 -18.75
C ALA A 49 -8.28 -0.71 -19.83
N ASP A 50 -8.01 -1.71 -20.68
CA ASP A 50 -9.05 -2.33 -21.50
C ASP A 50 -9.74 -3.44 -20.69
N ALA A 51 -11.02 -3.27 -20.43
CA ALA A 51 -11.85 -4.19 -19.64
C ALA A 51 -13.29 -4.18 -20.19
N PRO A 52 -13.56 -4.89 -21.30
CA PRO A 52 -14.87 -4.87 -21.96
C PRO A 52 -15.96 -5.43 -21.04
N GLY A 53 -17.15 -4.84 -21.10
CA GLY A 53 -18.30 -5.27 -20.29
C GLY A 53 -18.23 -4.94 -18.79
N VAL A 54 -17.11 -4.38 -18.30
CA VAL A 54 -16.92 -4.02 -16.88
C VAL A 54 -17.21 -2.54 -16.65
N ARG A 55 -17.95 -2.22 -15.58
CA ARG A 55 -18.23 -0.82 -15.15
C ARG A 55 -17.01 -0.13 -14.51
N LEU A 56 -16.26 -0.84 -13.68
CA LEU A 56 -15.01 -0.34 -13.07
C LEU A 56 -13.97 -1.45 -12.97
N ALA A 57 -12.74 -1.18 -13.39
CA ALA A 57 -11.59 -2.05 -13.14
C ALA A 57 -10.40 -1.20 -12.71
N ALA A 58 -9.61 -1.66 -11.76
CA ALA A 58 -8.35 -1.01 -11.41
C ALA A 58 -7.32 -2.03 -10.96
N PHE A 59 -6.07 -1.77 -11.33
CA PHE A 59 -4.90 -2.38 -10.72
C PHE A 59 -4.17 -1.31 -9.91
N ILE A 60 -4.05 -1.57 -8.62
CA ILE A 60 -3.39 -0.70 -7.64
C ILE A 60 -2.05 -1.35 -7.27
N ASP A 61 -0.95 -0.64 -7.49
CA ASP A 61 0.36 -1.03 -6.98
C ASP A 61 0.46 -0.66 -5.51
N GLY A 62 0.91 -1.61 -4.70
CA GLY A 62 1.04 -1.45 -3.26
C GLY A 62 2.39 -0.82 -2.93
N ASN A 63 2.40 0.47 -2.63
CA ASN A 63 3.61 1.17 -2.16
C ASN A 63 3.50 1.53 -0.67
N LEU A 64 4.65 1.73 -0.01
CA LEU A 64 4.74 2.27 1.36
C LEU A 64 4.33 3.75 1.34
N GLY A 65 3.02 4.02 1.30
CA GLY A 65 2.48 5.37 1.19
C GLY A 65 1.08 5.47 0.58
N GLY A 66 0.30 4.38 0.58
CA GLY A 66 -1.08 4.39 0.10
C GLY A 66 -1.27 4.02 -1.37
N GLY A 67 -0.25 3.44 -2.00
CA GLY A 67 -0.34 2.84 -3.34
C GLY A 67 -0.51 3.81 -4.50
N THR A 68 -0.46 3.29 -5.72
CA THR A 68 -0.67 4.06 -6.95
C THR A 68 -1.57 3.30 -7.92
N VAL A 69 -2.43 4.01 -8.64
CA VAL A 69 -3.22 3.41 -9.72
C VAL A 69 -2.29 3.20 -10.91
N VAL A 70 -2.08 1.96 -11.32
CA VAL A 70 -1.22 1.64 -12.49
C VAL A 70 -2.01 1.70 -13.78
N ARG A 71 -3.23 1.19 -13.75
CA ARG A 71 -4.18 1.19 -14.86
C ARG A 71 -5.58 1.06 -14.33
N SER A 72 -6.53 1.74 -14.95
CA SER A 72 -7.92 1.69 -14.55
C SER A 72 -8.89 1.97 -15.69
N LYS A 73 -10.14 1.58 -15.46
CA LYS A 73 -11.34 1.90 -16.22
C LYS A 73 -12.41 2.27 -15.21
N GLY A 74 -13.15 3.34 -15.49
CA GLY A 74 -14.28 3.74 -14.66
C GLY A 74 -13.90 4.25 -13.26
N VAL A 75 -12.65 4.69 -13.07
CA VAL A 75 -12.15 5.31 -11.82
C VAL A 75 -11.98 6.80 -12.05
N ALA A 76 -12.62 7.64 -11.24
CA ALA A 76 -12.48 9.10 -11.28
C ALA A 76 -11.33 9.60 -10.41
N SER A 77 -11.17 9.03 -9.22
CA SER A 77 -10.08 9.37 -8.30
C SER A 77 -9.78 8.21 -7.35
N PHE A 78 -8.61 8.28 -6.71
CA PHE A 78 -8.13 7.29 -5.77
C PHE A 78 -7.43 8.02 -4.62
N THR A 79 -7.70 7.60 -3.38
CA THR A 79 -7.03 8.12 -2.18
C THR A 79 -6.79 7.00 -1.18
N SER A 80 -5.82 7.20 -0.27
CA SER A 80 -5.52 6.28 0.83
C SER A 80 -5.43 7.06 2.14
N PRO A 81 -6.56 7.33 2.81
CA PRO A 81 -6.59 8.24 3.97
C PRO A 81 -5.98 7.64 5.25
N ALA A 82 -5.80 6.32 5.32
CA ALA A 82 -5.17 5.63 6.44
C ALA A 82 -4.41 4.39 5.95
N THR A 83 -3.50 3.87 6.77
CA THR A 83 -2.73 2.66 6.45
C THR A 83 -3.65 1.48 6.13
N GLY A 84 -3.42 0.86 4.98
CA GLY A 84 -4.19 -0.29 4.51
C GLY A 84 -5.65 0.02 4.21
N LEU A 85 -6.02 1.29 3.98
CA LEU A 85 -7.37 1.71 3.60
C LEU A 85 -7.33 2.53 2.32
N PHE A 86 -7.96 2.01 1.27
CA PHE A 86 -8.02 2.59 -0.06
C PHE A 86 -9.45 2.99 -0.41
N CYS A 87 -9.60 4.20 -0.93
CA CYS A 87 -10.87 4.77 -1.34
C CYS A 87 -10.84 5.05 -2.84
N ILE A 88 -11.66 4.30 -3.57
CA ILE A 88 -11.74 4.39 -5.03
C ILE A 88 -13.05 5.09 -5.38
N ARG A 89 -12.96 6.26 -6.02
CA ARG A 89 -14.13 6.98 -6.52
C ARG A 89 -14.44 6.48 -7.93
N PRO A 90 -15.61 5.86 -8.17
CA PRO A 90 -16.01 5.55 -9.53
C PRO A 90 -16.17 6.80 -10.39
N SER A 91 -15.96 6.66 -11.70
CA SER A 91 -16.56 7.60 -12.66
C SER A 91 -18.09 7.54 -12.56
N SER A 92 -18.77 8.55 -13.07
CA SER A 92 -20.24 8.67 -12.98
C SER A 92 -20.99 7.37 -13.36
N GLY A 93 -22.13 7.12 -12.70
CA GLY A 93 -23.04 6.03 -13.06
C GLY A 93 -22.96 4.77 -12.19
N ILE A 94 -21.99 4.65 -11.27
CA ILE A 94 -21.95 3.54 -10.31
C ILE A 94 -22.56 3.98 -8.97
N ASN A 95 -23.69 3.37 -8.60
CA ASN A 95 -24.21 3.47 -7.24
C ASN A 95 -23.45 2.50 -6.33
N VAL A 96 -22.50 2.99 -5.54
CA VAL A 96 -21.64 2.18 -4.67
C VAL A 96 -22.39 1.38 -3.59
N ASN A 97 -23.66 1.72 -3.32
CA ASN A 97 -24.50 0.97 -2.38
C ASN A 97 -25.13 -0.28 -3.01
N ASN A 98 -25.09 -0.41 -4.34
CA ASN A 98 -25.74 -1.49 -5.11
C ASN A 98 -24.72 -2.34 -5.88
N ILE A 99 -23.46 -2.38 -5.44
CA ILE A 99 -22.41 -3.18 -6.07
C ILE A 99 -21.83 -4.20 -5.09
N VAL A 100 -21.29 -5.27 -5.65
CA VAL A 100 -20.46 -6.24 -4.93
C VAL A 100 -19.16 -6.37 -5.73
N PRO A 101 -18.14 -5.57 -5.41
CA PRO A 101 -16.87 -5.62 -6.11
C PRO A 101 -16.16 -6.94 -5.85
N ILE A 102 -15.43 -7.42 -6.85
CA ILE A 102 -14.46 -8.49 -6.70
C ILE A 102 -13.11 -7.83 -6.45
N VAL A 103 -12.44 -8.22 -5.37
CA VAL A 103 -11.08 -7.78 -5.07
C VAL A 103 -10.16 -8.99 -4.98
N SER A 104 -8.94 -8.87 -5.49
CA SER A 104 -7.92 -9.91 -5.42
C SER A 104 -6.56 -9.30 -5.16
N VAL A 105 -5.77 -9.94 -4.31
CA VAL A 105 -4.38 -9.58 -4.07
C VAL A 105 -3.57 -9.81 -5.36
N GLU A 106 -2.65 -8.90 -5.65
CA GLU A 106 -1.58 -9.10 -6.63
C GLU A 106 -0.27 -9.36 -5.87
N GLN A 107 0.17 -10.61 -5.83
CA GLN A 107 1.26 -11.01 -4.96
C GLN A 107 2.63 -10.55 -5.48
N SER A 108 2.84 -10.49 -6.79
CA SER A 108 4.15 -10.13 -7.36
C SER A 108 4.59 -8.68 -7.07
N LYS A 109 3.62 -7.84 -6.68
CA LYS A 109 3.79 -6.42 -6.39
C LYS A 109 3.48 -6.07 -4.93
N SER A 110 3.26 -7.07 -4.08
CA SER A 110 3.04 -6.87 -2.66
C SER A 110 4.34 -7.08 -1.88
N LEU A 111 4.52 -6.33 -0.79
CA LEU A 111 5.74 -6.36 0.04
C LEU A 111 5.79 -7.53 1.04
N ALA A 112 4.66 -8.19 1.28
CA ALA A 112 4.54 -9.33 2.19
C ALA A 112 4.01 -10.56 1.44
N ASN A 113 4.18 -11.75 2.01
CA ASN A 113 3.78 -13.01 1.37
C ASN A 113 2.33 -13.38 1.68
N ASP A 114 1.90 -13.14 2.92
CA ASP A 114 0.57 -13.48 3.40
C ASP A 114 -0.28 -12.21 3.48
N ASN A 115 -0.96 -11.91 2.39
CA ASN A 115 -1.77 -10.70 2.25
C ASN A 115 -3.24 -11.04 2.12
N LEU A 116 -4.08 -10.13 2.61
CA LEU A 116 -5.51 -10.12 2.38
C LEU A 116 -5.91 -8.78 1.79
N VAL A 117 -6.88 -8.81 0.90
CA VAL A 117 -7.62 -7.64 0.45
C VAL A 117 -9.10 -7.90 0.65
N GLN A 118 -9.82 -6.89 1.17
CA GLN A 118 -11.23 -7.01 1.48
C GLN A 118 -11.98 -5.75 1.04
N TYR A 119 -13.09 -5.95 0.35
CA TYR A 119 -14.07 -4.90 0.16
C TYR A 119 -14.81 -4.61 1.48
N ARG A 120 -14.90 -3.34 1.86
CA ARG A 120 -15.64 -2.88 3.04
C ARG A 120 -17.00 -2.32 2.62
N SER A 121 -18.03 -3.15 2.71
CA SER A 121 -19.39 -2.79 2.33
C SER A 121 -19.99 -1.61 3.10
N ASN A 122 -19.55 -1.39 4.35
CA ASN A 122 -20.00 -0.25 5.15
C ASN A 122 -19.33 1.09 4.78
N GLY A 123 -18.33 1.09 3.90
CA GLY A 123 -17.62 2.30 3.46
C GLY A 123 -16.82 3.02 4.55
N SER A 124 -16.68 2.44 5.74
CA SER A 124 -16.09 3.13 6.90
C SER A 124 -14.64 3.56 6.63
N GLY A 125 -14.37 4.84 6.88
CA GLY A 125 -13.07 5.48 6.69
C GLY A 125 -12.84 6.07 5.28
N CYS A 126 -13.79 5.89 4.35
CA CYS A 126 -13.77 6.54 3.04
C CYS A 126 -14.85 7.62 2.92
N PRO A 127 -14.66 8.67 2.11
CA PRO A 127 -15.72 9.64 1.84
C PRO A 127 -16.92 8.97 1.14
N ASN A 128 -18.12 9.53 1.31
CA ASN A 128 -19.33 9.01 0.67
C ASN A 128 -19.18 8.91 -0.85
N GLY A 129 -19.73 7.83 -1.42
CA GLY A 129 -19.64 7.56 -2.86
C GLY A 129 -18.33 6.91 -3.32
N ASN A 130 -17.45 6.52 -2.39
CA ASN A 130 -16.25 5.75 -2.71
C ASN A 130 -16.45 4.26 -2.39
N ILE A 131 -15.76 3.41 -3.14
CA ILE A 131 -15.58 2.00 -2.80
C ILE A 131 -14.42 1.92 -1.82
N ALA A 132 -14.69 1.39 -0.62
CA ALA A 132 -13.67 1.18 0.40
C ALA A 132 -13.06 -0.22 0.27
N VAL A 133 -11.74 -0.30 0.16
CA VAL A 133 -10.97 -1.54 0.15
C VAL A 133 -9.95 -1.47 1.27
N ALA A 134 -9.88 -2.53 2.10
CA ALA A 134 -8.85 -2.65 3.10
C ALA A 134 -7.87 -3.77 2.76
N THR A 135 -6.60 -3.55 3.04
CA THR A 135 -5.54 -4.53 2.89
C THR A 135 -4.92 -4.86 4.24
N PHE A 136 -4.50 -6.11 4.38
CA PHE A 136 -3.92 -6.62 5.60
C PHE A 136 -2.74 -7.50 5.27
N ARG A 137 -1.69 -7.41 6.08
CA ARG A 137 -0.60 -8.38 6.07
C ARG A 137 -0.71 -9.28 7.28
N PHE A 138 -0.25 -10.50 7.15
CA PHE A 138 -0.01 -11.36 8.30
C PHE A 138 1.15 -10.82 9.13
N ASN A 139 0.96 -10.86 10.44
CA ASN A 139 1.97 -10.61 11.44
C ASN A 139 2.10 -11.86 12.31
N ASN A 140 3.34 -12.32 12.50
CA ASN A 140 3.64 -13.46 13.37
C ASN A 140 3.28 -13.19 14.84
N THR A 141 3.19 -11.91 15.19
CA THR A 141 2.73 -11.45 16.50
C THR A 141 1.33 -10.88 16.38
N SER A 142 0.42 -11.31 17.25
CA SER A 142 -0.91 -10.72 17.35
C SER A 142 -0.82 -9.26 17.81
N ASP A 143 -1.71 -8.42 17.30
CA ASP A 143 -1.93 -7.07 17.85
C ASP A 143 -2.54 -7.12 19.27
N ALA A 144 -2.78 -5.94 19.86
CA ALA A 144 -3.38 -5.82 21.19
C ALA A 144 -4.80 -6.43 21.28
N SER A 145 -5.46 -6.70 20.16
CA SER A 145 -6.77 -7.32 20.04
C SER A 145 -6.70 -8.81 19.68
N GLY A 146 -5.51 -9.39 19.58
CA GLY A 146 -5.31 -10.79 19.23
C GLY A 146 -5.26 -11.07 17.72
N ASN A 147 -5.43 -10.06 16.86
CA ASN A 147 -5.47 -10.26 15.41
C ASN A 147 -4.07 -10.47 14.84
N LYS A 148 -3.92 -11.48 13.99
CA LYS A 148 -2.69 -11.70 13.23
C LYS A 148 -2.66 -10.97 11.89
N PHE A 149 -3.82 -10.57 11.38
CA PHE A 149 -3.90 -9.74 10.19
C PHE A 149 -4.03 -8.28 10.63
N VAL A 150 -3.00 -7.51 10.35
CA VAL A 150 -2.94 -6.08 10.67
C VAL A 150 -3.04 -5.28 9.39
N GLN A 151 -3.72 -4.14 9.43
CA GLN A 151 -3.81 -3.24 8.27
C GLN A 151 -2.41 -2.82 7.84
N ALA A 152 -2.17 -2.84 6.53
CA ALA A 152 -0.86 -2.54 5.99
C ALA A 152 -0.95 -1.95 4.59
N ASP A 153 -0.15 -0.92 4.36
CA ASP A 153 0.19 -0.45 3.02
C ASP A 153 1.14 -1.44 2.33
N GLY A 154 1.50 -1.18 1.07
CA GLY A 154 2.43 -2.04 0.35
C GLY A 154 1.82 -3.35 -0.16
N ILE A 155 0.49 -3.45 -0.20
CA ILE A 155 -0.23 -4.60 -0.76
C ILE A 155 -0.88 -4.17 -2.07
N ALA A 156 -0.43 -4.77 -3.16
CA ALA A 156 -0.99 -4.54 -4.47
C ALA A 156 -2.27 -5.37 -4.64
N PHE A 157 -3.24 -4.83 -5.37
CA PHE A 157 -4.51 -5.52 -5.59
C PHE A 157 -5.18 -5.09 -6.88
N THR A 158 -6.10 -5.93 -7.32
CA THR A 158 -7.05 -5.64 -8.39
C THR A 158 -8.46 -5.51 -7.82
N ILE A 159 -9.25 -4.65 -8.45
CA ILE A 159 -10.68 -4.51 -8.17
C ILE A 159 -11.45 -4.54 -9.49
N ILE A 160 -12.58 -5.25 -9.50
CA ILE A 160 -13.51 -5.34 -10.62
C ILE A 160 -14.92 -5.11 -10.09
N VAL A 161 -15.65 -4.21 -10.73
CA VAL A 161 -17.10 -4.04 -10.61
C VAL A 161 -17.69 -4.42 -11.96
N PRO A 162 -18.29 -5.62 -12.09
CA PRO A 162 -18.95 -6.06 -13.32
C PRO A 162 -19.95 -5.01 -13.78
#